data_AF-A0A813ZVW9-F1
#
_entry.id   AF-A0A813ZVW9-F1
#
_cell.length_a   1.000
_cell.length_b   1.000
_cell.length_c   1.000
_cell.angle_alpha   90.00
_cell.angle_beta   90.00
_cell.angle_gamma   90.00
#
_symmetry.space_group_name_H-M   'P 1'
#
loop_
_entity.id
_entity.type
_entity.pdbx_description
1 polymer ?
#
loop_
_entity_poly.entity_id
_entity_poly.type
_entity_poly.pdbx_seq_one_letter_code
_entity_poly.pdbx_strand_id
1 'polypeptide(L)'
;MDADTNKNLFTELYINIKQQAEKSVSILVDHAYEIENFLKSDLFSNNECINHENSTSSNNQLNTIIYSVQNHLRNFIEIVEYLTLWLELEIPAYSESDDFHIVVQNEILDEIALMKANCVTYMGQIVDYREQRAVANKELFKRPQLDDNYHLISNLDYQLYRNLKLMLIEMKSYILRICNILTKNKHLINRSSSYHQHVNNYF
;
A
#
# COMPACT_ATOMS: atom_id res chain seq x y z
N MET A 1 -28.02 24.63 1.91
CA MET A 1 -28.44 23.23 1.71
C MET A 1 -29.29 22.85 2.90
N ASP A 2 -30.46 22.27 2.67
CA ASP A 2 -31.37 21.84 3.73
C ASP A 2 -30.82 20.59 4.43
N ALA A 3 -31.17 20.37 5.71
CA ALA A 3 -30.69 19.25 6.52
C ALA A 3 -30.99 17.89 5.88
N ASP A 4 -32.16 17.77 5.24
CA ASP A 4 -32.56 16.57 4.49
C ASP A 4 -31.70 16.30 3.25
N THR A 5 -31.18 17.36 2.60
CA THR A 5 -30.29 17.20 1.44
C THR A 5 -28.93 16.64 1.87
N ASN A 6 -28.41 17.10 3.01
CA ASN A 6 -27.13 16.62 3.56
C ASN A 6 -27.24 15.17 4.07
N LYS A 7 -28.37 14.80 4.69
CA LYS A 7 -28.64 13.44 5.16
C LYS A 7 -28.71 12.42 4.01
N ASN A 8 -29.35 12.80 2.91
CA ASN A 8 -29.40 11.97 1.71
C ASN A 8 -28.02 11.77 1.08
N LEU A 9 -27.21 12.83 0.99
CA LEU A 9 -25.85 12.75 0.43
C LEU A 9 -24.93 11.87 1.28
N PHE A 10 -24.98 12.00 2.60
CA PHE A 10 -24.20 11.16 3.51
C PHE A 10 -24.56 9.68 3.35
N THR A 11 -25.86 9.38 3.27
CA THR A 11 -26.35 8.01 3.11
C THR A 11 -25.86 7.39 1.80
N GLU A 12 -25.90 8.17 0.71
CA GLU A 12 -25.38 7.73 -0.59
C GLU A 12 -23.87 7.44 -0.54
N LEU A 13 -23.07 8.33 0.08
CA LEU A 13 -21.64 8.14 0.26
C LEU A 13 -21.33 6.91 1.11
N TYR A 14 -22.05 6.70 2.20
CA TYR A 14 -21.89 5.53 3.07
C TYR A 14 -22.16 4.22 2.30
N ILE A 15 -23.25 4.17 1.53
CA ILE A 15 -23.59 2.99 0.71
C ILE A 15 -22.48 2.71 -0.31
N ASN A 16 -21.96 3.75 -0.98
CA ASN A 16 -20.88 3.61 -1.94
C ASN A 16 -19.60 3.07 -1.30
N ILE A 17 -19.20 3.62 -0.14
CA ILE A 17 -18.03 3.15 0.61
C ILE A 17 -18.19 1.69 1.02
N LYS A 18 -19.37 1.31 1.54
CA LYS A 18 -19.66 -0.07 1.95
C LYS A 18 -19.58 -1.05 0.78
N GLN A 19 -20.18 -0.70 -0.36
CA GLN A 19 -20.10 -1.53 -1.57
C GLN A 19 -18.66 -1.67 -2.08
N GLN A 20 -17.86 -0.61 -2.00
CA GLN A 20 -16.46 -0.63 -2.37
C GLN A 20 -15.63 -1.50 -1.42
N ALA A 21 -15.88 -1.38 -0.10
CA ALA A 21 -15.24 -2.19 0.91
C ALA A 21 -15.59 -3.68 0.78
N GLU A 22 -16.84 -4.03 0.45
CA GLU A 22 -17.22 -5.44 0.20
C GLU A 22 -16.48 -6.04 -1.00
N LYS A 23 -16.25 -5.24 -2.05
CA LYS A 23 -15.46 -5.65 -3.23
C LYS A 23 -13.96 -5.67 -2.97
N SER A 24 -13.47 -4.88 -2.03
CA SER A 24 -12.05 -4.66 -1.80
C SER A 24 -11.28 -5.95 -1.48
N VAL A 25 -11.87 -6.93 -0.80
CA VAL A 25 -11.23 -8.24 -0.55
C VAL A 25 -10.92 -8.96 -1.87
N SER A 26 -11.85 -8.95 -2.84
CA SER A 26 -11.62 -9.55 -4.16
C SER A 26 -10.53 -8.79 -4.91
N ILE A 27 -10.62 -7.46 -4.93
CA ILE A 27 -9.66 -6.58 -5.61
C ILE A 27 -8.25 -6.78 -5.03
N LEU A 28 -8.14 -6.89 -3.71
CA LEU A 28 -6.89 -7.17 -3.02
C LEU A 28 -6.32 -8.54 -3.43
N VAL A 29 -7.12 -9.60 -3.49
CA VAL A 29 -6.66 -10.92 -3.95
C VAL A 29 -6.14 -10.86 -5.39
N ASP A 30 -6.85 -10.19 -6.28
CA ASP A 30 -6.42 -9.99 -7.67
C ASP A 30 -5.10 -9.22 -7.73
N HIS A 31 -4.95 -8.17 -6.92
CA HIS A 31 -3.73 -7.39 -6.81
C HIS A 31 -2.55 -8.20 -6.28
N ALA A 32 -2.75 -9.08 -5.30
CA ALA A 32 -1.71 -10.01 -4.84
C ALA A 32 -1.28 -10.98 -5.95
N TYR A 33 -2.22 -11.44 -6.78
CA TYR A 33 -1.91 -12.29 -7.92
C TYR A 33 -1.13 -11.54 -9.01
N GLU A 34 -1.46 -10.29 -9.29
CA GLU A 34 -0.68 -9.42 -10.19
C GLU A 34 0.76 -9.24 -9.68
N ILE A 35 0.94 -8.98 -8.39
CA ILE A 35 2.27 -8.86 -7.77
C ILE A 35 3.05 -10.18 -7.90
N GLU A 36 2.41 -11.32 -7.66
CA GLU A 36 3.03 -12.64 -7.80
C GLU A 36 3.51 -12.89 -9.24
N ASN A 37 2.69 -12.54 -10.23
CA ASN A 37 3.06 -12.67 -11.64
C ASN A 37 4.20 -11.72 -12.01
N PHE A 38 4.16 -10.49 -11.49
CA PHE A 38 5.23 -9.51 -11.72
C PHE A 38 6.56 -9.98 -11.11
N LEU A 39 6.54 -10.56 -9.90
CA LEU A 39 7.71 -11.15 -9.24
C LEU A 39 8.31 -12.34 -10.00
N LYS A 40 7.51 -13.07 -10.78
CA LYS A 40 7.94 -14.19 -11.63
C LYS A 40 8.43 -13.75 -13.01
N SER A 41 8.24 -12.50 -13.38
CA SER A 41 8.68 -11.98 -14.68
C SER A 41 10.21 -11.96 -14.79
N ASP A 42 10.70 -11.95 -16.03
CA ASP A 42 12.14 -11.97 -16.33
C ASP A 42 12.91 -10.80 -15.69
N LEU A 43 12.21 -9.71 -15.36
CA LEU A 43 12.77 -8.54 -14.68
C LEU A 43 13.32 -8.83 -13.27
N PHE A 44 12.81 -9.88 -12.60
CA PHE A 44 13.29 -10.31 -11.27
C PHE A 44 13.98 -11.68 -11.27
N SER A 45 14.01 -12.35 -12.43
CA SER A 45 14.59 -13.68 -12.64
C SER A 45 16.07 -13.63 -12.97
N ASN A 46 16.53 -12.58 -13.66
CA ASN A 46 17.92 -12.41 -14.04
C ASN A 46 18.61 -11.39 -13.12
N ASN A 47 19.54 -11.87 -12.28
CA ASN A 47 20.39 -11.01 -11.44
C ASN A 47 21.36 -10.11 -12.27
N GLU A 48 21.36 -10.24 -13.60
CA GLU A 48 22.24 -9.52 -14.53
C GLU A 48 21.72 -8.14 -14.94
N CYS A 49 20.53 -7.72 -14.48
CA CYS A 49 19.94 -6.41 -14.83
C CYS A 49 20.68 -5.18 -14.25
N ILE A 50 21.85 -5.37 -13.63
CA ILE A 50 22.60 -4.34 -12.89
C ILE A 50 24.04 -4.25 -13.40
N ASN A 51 24.31 -4.72 -14.62
CA ASN A 51 25.56 -4.45 -15.32
C ASN A 51 25.48 -3.08 -16.01
N HIS A 52 25.58 -2.01 -15.23
CA HIS A 52 25.72 -0.66 -15.77
C HIS A 52 27.20 -0.40 -16.07
N GLU A 53 27.66 -0.81 -17.24
CA GLU A 53 28.96 -0.36 -17.75
C GLU A 53 28.87 1.14 -18.07
N ASN A 54 29.43 1.96 -17.18
CA ASN A 54 29.99 3.30 -17.46
C ASN A 54 29.08 4.37 -18.07
N SER A 55 27.76 4.35 -17.87
CA SER A 55 26.90 5.42 -18.40
C SER A 55 26.24 6.26 -17.30
N THR A 56 26.39 7.58 -17.45
CA THR A 56 25.78 8.65 -16.65
C THR A 56 24.26 8.75 -16.85
N SER A 57 23.67 7.86 -17.66
CA SER A 57 22.24 7.76 -17.88
C SER A 57 21.52 7.02 -16.76
N SER A 58 20.19 7.15 -16.70
CA SER A 58 19.36 6.37 -15.77
C SER A 58 19.33 4.89 -16.14
N ASN A 59 19.27 4.02 -15.14
CA ASN A 59 19.06 2.59 -15.35
C ASN A 59 17.62 2.34 -15.82
N ASN A 60 17.46 2.08 -17.13
CA ASN A 60 16.14 1.95 -17.75
C ASN A 60 15.38 0.70 -17.27
N GLN A 61 16.08 -0.41 -17.05
CA GLN A 61 15.46 -1.63 -16.51
C GLN A 61 14.93 -1.37 -15.10
N LEU A 62 15.77 -0.77 -14.25
CA LEU A 62 15.38 -0.42 -12.89
C LEU A 62 14.25 0.61 -12.87
N ASN A 63 14.24 1.59 -13.79
CA ASN A 63 13.13 2.53 -13.94
C ASN A 63 11.80 1.80 -14.25
N THR A 64 11.80 0.82 -15.15
CA THR A 64 10.60 0.01 -15.44
C THR A 64 10.09 -0.69 -14.19
N ILE A 65 10.98 -1.27 -13.39
CA ILE A 65 10.62 -1.92 -12.13
C ILE A 65 10.06 -0.89 -11.14
N ILE A 66 10.73 0.26 -10.98
CA ILE A 66 10.28 1.35 -10.10
C ILE A 66 8.85 1.77 -10.45
N TYR A 67 8.56 2.02 -11.74
CA TYR A 67 7.22 2.45 -12.16
C TYR A 67 6.14 1.42 -11.79
N SER A 68 6.40 0.14 -12.03
CA SER A 68 5.48 -0.94 -11.68
C SER A 68 5.26 -1.01 -10.16
N VAL A 69 6.34 -0.99 -9.38
CA VAL A 69 6.26 -1.02 -7.90
C VAL A 69 5.50 0.19 -7.36
N GLN A 70 5.75 1.40 -7.88
CA GLN A 70 5.03 2.61 -7.47
C GLN A 70 3.53 2.52 -7.75
N ASN A 71 3.15 1.96 -8.90
CA ASN A 71 1.74 1.75 -9.23
C ASN A 71 1.09 0.75 -8.27
N HIS A 72 1.75 -0.38 -8.00
CA HIS A 72 1.26 -1.34 -7.01
C HIS A 72 1.10 -0.68 -5.63
N LEU A 73 2.11 0.04 -5.14
CA LEU A 73 2.03 0.74 -3.84
C LEU A 73 0.86 1.73 -3.79
N ARG A 74 0.67 2.53 -4.85
CA ARG A 74 -0.45 3.50 -4.92
C ARG A 74 -1.80 2.79 -4.89
N ASN A 75 -1.98 1.76 -5.71
CA ASN A 75 -3.23 1.00 -5.78
C ASN A 75 -3.58 0.40 -4.42
N PHE A 76 -2.59 -0.21 -3.73
CA PHE A 76 -2.82 -0.76 -2.40
C PHE A 76 -3.25 0.30 -1.40
N ILE A 77 -2.54 1.44 -1.35
CA ILE A 77 -2.85 2.55 -0.44
C ILE A 77 -4.29 3.04 -0.65
N GLU A 78 -4.70 3.23 -1.91
CA GLU A 78 -6.06 3.63 -2.24
C GLU A 78 -7.11 2.61 -1.77
N ILE A 79 -6.86 1.32 -2.03
CA ILE A 79 -7.79 0.25 -1.62
C ILE A 79 -7.92 0.18 -0.09
N VAL A 80 -6.80 0.23 0.63
CA VAL A 80 -6.83 0.15 2.10
C VAL A 80 -7.40 1.41 2.75
N GLU A 81 -7.37 2.56 2.08
CA GLU A 81 -8.00 3.79 2.57
C GLU A 81 -9.53 3.64 2.62
N TYR A 82 -10.14 3.09 1.57
CA TYR A 82 -11.58 2.79 1.57
C TYR A 82 -11.95 1.76 2.64
N LEU A 83 -11.13 0.74 2.85
CA LEU A 83 -11.32 -0.24 3.92
C LEU A 83 -11.24 0.38 5.31
N THR A 84 -10.26 1.26 5.54
CA THR A 84 -10.07 1.98 6.81
C THR A 84 -11.31 2.80 7.11
N LEU A 85 -11.75 3.62 6.15
CA LEU A 85 -12.93 4.47 6.31
C LEU A 85 -14.20 3.64 6.58
N TRP A 86 -14.38 2.52 5.87
CA TRP A 86 -15.53 1.64 6.12
C TRP A 86 -15.49 1.05 7.54
N LEU A 87 -14.34 0.54 7.99
CA LEU A 87 -14.19 -0.03 9.34
C LEU A 87 -14.44 1.03 10.43
N GLU A 88 -13.94 2.25 10.26
CA GLU A 88 -14.19 3.36 11.17
C GLU A 88 -15.68 3.72 11.27
N LEU A 89 -16.39 3.72 10.14
CA LEU A 89 -17.84 4.00 10.09
C LEU A 89 -18.69 2.88 10.70
N GLU A 90 -18.17 1.66 10.76
CA GLU A 90 -18.84 0.55 11.46
C GLU A 90 -18.65 0.63 12.98
N ILE A 91 -17.63 1.32 13.51
CA ILE A 91 -17.44 1.42 14.96
C ILE A 91 -18.56 2.29 15.59
N PRO A 92 -19.34 1.76 16.56
CA PRO A 92 -20.40 2.51 17.21
C PRO A 92 -19.84 3.58 18.18
N ALA A 93 -20.55 4.70 18.31
CA ALA A 93 -20.14 5.81 19.17
C ALA A 93 -20.24 5.51 20.69
N TYR A 94 -21.07 4.54 21.07
CA TYR A 94 -21.27 4.11 22.46
C TYR A 94 -21.68 2.63 22.49
N SER A 95 -21.33 1.94 23.58
CA SER A 95 -21.66 0.53 23.82
C SER A 95 -21.96 0.32 25.31
N GLU A 96 -23.12 -0.24 25.62
CA GLU A 96 -23.59 -0.46 27.00
C GLU A 96 -23.06 -1.75 27.63
N SER A 97 -22.66 -2.74 26.83
CA SER A 97 -21.98 -3.96 27.29
C SER A 97 -21.60 -4.84 26.09
N ASP A 98 -20.38 -5.40 26.10
CA ASP A 98 -19.74 -6.25 25.07
C ASP A 98 -18.99 -5.51 23.95
N ASP A 99 -17.91 -4.81 24.33
CA ASP A 99 -16.98 -4.09 23.45
C ASP A 99 -15.99 -4.98 22.68
N PHE A 100 -16.09 -6.31 22.81
CA PHE A 100 -15.11 -7.21 22.21
C PHE A 100 -14.98 -7.00 20.69
N HIS A 101 -16.12 -6.81 20.01
CA HIS A 101 -16.12 -6.53 18.58
C HIS A 101 -15.43 -5.21 18.22
N ILE A 102 -15.59 -4.18 19.06
CA ILE A 102 -14.94 -2.87 18.90
C ILE A 102 -13.43 -2.99 19.08
N VAL A 103 -12.98 -3.76 20.08
CA VAL A 103 -11.56 -4.05 20.29
C VAL A 103 -10.96 -4.71 19.06
N VAL A 104 -11.59 -5.77 18.55
CA VAL A 104 -11.13 -6.46 17.34
C VAL A 104 -11.13 -5.52 16.13
N GLN A 105 -12.14 -4.66 15.95
CA GLN A 105 -12.15 -3.68 14.86
C GLN A 105 -10.98 -2.69 14.95
N ASN A 106 -10.67 -2.18 16.14
CA ASN A 106 -9.54 -1.28 16.34
C ASN A 106 -8.20 -1.98 16.09
N GLU A 107 -8.03 -3.23 16.52
CA GLU A 107 -6.82 -4.00 16.22
C GLU A 107 -6.61 -4.19 14.71
N ILE A 108 -7.69 -4.44 13.96
CA ILE A 108 -7.65 -4.54 12.49
C ILE A 108 -7.25 -3.19 11.87
N LEU A 109 -7.82 -2.08 12.35
CA LEU A 109 -7.48 -0.74 11.89
C LEU A 109 -6.00 -0.41 12.13
N ASP A 110 -5.48 -0.71 13.32
CA ASP A 110 -4.08 -0.50 13.67
C ASP A 110 -3.13 -1.31 12.76
N GLU A 111 -3.49 -2.56 12.46
CA GLU A 111 -2.70 -3.41 11.56
C GLU A 111 -2.70 -2.86 10.12
N ILE A 112 -3.86 -2.45 9.61
CA ILE A 112 -3.96 -1.81 8.28
C ILE A 112 -3.16 -0.50 8.24
N ALA A 113 -3.24 0.32 9.29
CA ALA A 113 -2.52 1.58 9.39
C ALA A 113 -1.00 1.38 9.36
N LEU A 114 -0.50 0.37 10.08
CA LEU A 114 0.92 -0.01 10.06
C LEU A 114 1.38 -0.43 8.66
N MET A 115 0.60 -1.28 7.97
CA MET A 115 0.91 -1.73 6.61
C MET A 115 0.93 -0.55 5.62
N LYS A 116 -0.04 0.37 5.73
CA LYS A 116 -0.11 1.59 4.93
C LYS A 116 1.11 2.48 5.16
N ALA A 117 1.50 2.70 6.42
CA ALA A 117 2.67 3.51 6.77
C ALA A 117 3.97 2.93 6.19
N ASN A 118 4.12 1.60 6.19
CA ASN A 118 5.26 0.93 5.58
C ASN A 118 5.29 1.15 4.06
N CYS A 119 4.14 1.05 3.36
CA CYS A 119 4.04 1.33 1.93
C CYS A 119 4.38 2.79 1.59
N VAL A 120 3.96 3.75 2.41
CA VAL A 120 4.35 5.17 2.25
C VAL A 120 5.85 5.35 2.43
N THR A 121 6.44 4.68 3.42
CA THR A 121 7.90 4.69 3.64
C THR A 121 8.65 4.12 2.43
N TYR A 122 8.15 3.06 1.81
CA TYR A 122 8.73 2.50 0.59
C TYR A 122 8.74 3.49 -0.58
N MET A 123 7.67 4.27 -0.75
CA MET A 123 7.65 5.33 -1.75
C MET A 123 8.73 6.39 -1.49
N GLY A 124 8.96 6.76 -0.23
CA GLY A 124 10.06 7.65 0.17
C GLY A 124 11.44 7.08 -0.20
N GLN A 125 11.69 5.81 0.11
CA GLN A 125 12.97 5.15 -0.22
C GLN A 125 13.29 5.15 -1.73
N ILE A 126 12.26 5.08 -2.59
CA ILE A 126 12.43 5.19 -4.05
C ILE A 126 12.88 6.59 -4.45
N VAL A 127 12.34 7.64 -3.81
CA VAL A 127 12.76 9.03 -4.03
C VAL A 127 14.19 9.24 -3.55
N ASP A 128 14.51 8.78 -2.34
CA ASP A 128 15.85 8.88 -1.76
C ASP A 128 16.91 8.24 -2.65
N TYR A 129 16.62 7.09 -3.26
CA TYR A 129 17.50 6.47 -4.24
C TYR A 129 17.79 7.40 -5.44
N ARG A 130 16.77 8.07 -5.99
CA ARG A 130 16.95 8.96 -7.14
C ARG A 130 17.84 10.15 -6.77
N GLU A 131 17.66 10.71 -5.58
CA GLU A 131 18.49 11.79 -5.05
C GLU A 131 19.93 11.34 -4.84
N GLN A 132 20.14 10.21 -4.13
CA GLN A 132 21.46 9.65 -3.86
C GLN A 132 22.20 9.32 -5.14
N ARG A 133 21.52 8.72 -6.13
CA ARG A 133 22.12 8.42 -7.44
C ARG A 133 22.47 9.68 -8.23
N ALA A 134 21.64 10.73 -8.16
CA ALA A 134 21.95 12.02 -8.79
C ALA A 134 23.20 12.66 -8.17
N VAL A 135 23.32 12.60 -6.84
CA VAL A 135 24.52 13.07 -6.12
C VAL A 135 25.75 12.25 -6.52
N ALA A 136 25.65 10.92 -6.56
CA ALA A 136 26.75 10.04 -6.98
C ALA A 136 27.21 10.33 -8.42
N ASN A 137 26.26 10.54 -9.35
CA ASN A 137 26.58 10.97 -10.72
C ASN A 137 27.29 12.32 -10.76
N LYS A 138 26.86 13.29 -9.95
CA LYS A 138 27.52 14.61 -9.88
C LYS A 138 28.96 14.49 -9.40
N GLU A 139 29.23 13.64 -8.41
CA GLU A 139 30.59 13.39 -7.93
C GLU A 139 31.43 12.64 -8.98
N LEU A 140 30.84 11.70 -9.72
CA LEU A 140 31.48 11.04 -10.85
C LEU A 140 31.93 12.05 -11.93
N PHE A 141 31.05 12.98 -12.31
CA PHE A 141 31.38 14.03 -13.29
C PHE A 141 32.51 14.93 -12.83
N LYS A 142 32.61 15.22 -11.51
CA LYS A 142 33.70 16.04 -10.96
C LYS A 142 35.03 15.29 -10.92
N ARG A 143 35.01 13.97 -10.70
CA ARG A 143 36.19 13.13 -10.48
C ARG A 143 36.05 11.78 -11.20
N PRO A 144 36.16 11.75 -12.53
CA PRO A 144 35.98 10.52 -13.32
C PRO A 144 37.10 9.49 -13.11
N GLN A 145 38.28 9.91 -12.62
CA GLN A 145 39.40 9.02 -12.31
C GLN A 145 39.26 8.26 -10.98
N LEU A 146 38.20 8.53 -10.20
CA LEU A 146 37.95 7.84 -8.95
C LEU A 146 36.97 6.68 -9.20
N ASP A 147 37.51 5.46 -9.31
CA ASP A 147 36.73 4.26 -9.62
C ASP A 147 35.59 3.99 -8.60
N ASP A 148 35.78 4.39 -7.35
CA ASP A 148 34.78 4.28 -6.28
C ASP A 148 33.44 4.95 -6.64
N ASN A 149 33.45 6.00 -7.46
CA ASN A 149 32.21 6.66 -7.90
C ASN A 149 31.35 5.75 -8.79
N TYR A 150 31.97 4.93 -9.66
CA TYR A 150 31.25 3.95 -10.48
C TYR A 150 30.71 2.82 -9.62
N HIS A 151 31.51 2.33 -8.66
CA HIS A 151 31.08 1.32 -7.71
C HIS A 151 29.91 1.81 -6.84
N LEU A 152 29.93 3.07 -6.40
CA LEU A 152 28.83 3.65 -5.64
C LEU A 152 27.52 3.63 -6.43
N ILE A 153 27.53 4.04 -7.70
CA ILE A 153 26.32 4.04 -8.55
C ILE A 153 25.80 2.61 -8.74
N SER A 154 26.69 1.66 -9.06
CA SER A 154 26.32 0.25 -9.22
C SER A 154 25.73 -0.34 -7.92
N ASN A 155 26.33 -0.03 -6.77
CA ASN A 155 25.85 -0.47 -5.47
C ASN A 155 24.49 0.12 -5.12
N LEU A 156 24.24 1.40 -5.43
CA LEU A 156 22.94 2.04 -5.25
C LEU A 156 21.85 1.36 -6.10
N ASP A 157 22.15 1.10 -7.38
CA ASP A 157 21.23 0.41 -8.30
C ASP A 157 20.93 -1.02 -7.79
N TYR A 158 21.96 -1.74 -7.32
CA TYR A 158 21.81 -3.09 -6.79
C TYR A 158 21.02 -3.13 -5.48
N GLN A 159 21.28 -2.19 -4.58
CA GLN A 159 20.55 -2.05 -3.33
C GLN A 159 19.08 -1.76 -3.61
N LEU A 160 18.76 -0.82 -4.50
CA LEU A 160 17.37 -0.52 -4.82
C LEU A 160 16.67 -1.72 -5.46
N TYR A 161 17.29 -2.39 -6.42
CA TYR A 161 16.69 -3.57 -7.05
C TYR A 161 16.27 -4.63 -6.02
N ARG A 162 17.16 -4.96 -5.06
CA ARG A 162 16.84 -5.89 -3.97
C ARG A 162 15.70 -5.37 -3.09
N ASN A 163 15.74 -4.09 -2.74
CA ASN A 163 14.71 -3.47 -1.91
C ASN A 163 13.33 -3.50 -2.61
N LEU A 164 13.25 -3.17 -3.90
CA LEU A 164 12.01 -3.24 -4.68
C LEU A 164 11.41 -4.64 -4.70
N LYS A 165 12.25 -5.68 -4.86
CA LYS A 165 11.80 -7.07 -4.81
C LYS A 165 11.23 -7.43 -3.43
N LEU A 166 11.91 -7.03 -2.35
CA LEU A 166 11.46 -7.27 -0.98
C LEU A 166 10.17 -6.51 -0.65
N MET A 167 10.06 -5.25 -1.10
CA MET A 167 8.85 -4.43 -0.93
C MET A 167 7.63 -5.12 -1.54
N LEU A 168 7.74 -5.67 -2.76
CA LEU A 168 6.64 -6.41 -3.40
C LEU A 168 6.26 -7.68 -2.64
N ILE A 169 7.25 -8.44 -2.15
CA ILE A 169 7.01 -9.66 -1.36
C ILE A 169 6.27 -9.33 -0.06
N GLU A 170 6.71 -8.28 0.64
CA GLU A 170 6.09 -7.85 1.89
C GLU A 170 4.70 -7.28 1.64
N MET A 171 4.52 -6.47 0.60
CA MET A 171 3.23 -5.94 0.19
C MET A 171 2.23 -7.04 -0.16
N LYS A 172 2.64 -8.07 -0.91
CA LYS A 172 1.80 -9.25 -1.15
C LYS A 172 1.44 -9.95 0.16
N SER A 173 2.38 -10.03 1.10
CA SER A 173 2.14 -10.59 2.43
C SER A 173 1.13 -9.77 3.23
N TYR A 174 1.20 -8.44 3.17
CA TYR A 174 0.20 -7.54 3.77
C TYR A 174 -1.19 -7.79 3.20
N ILE A 175 -1.31 -7.84 1.88
CA ILE A 175 -2.58 -8.13 1.21
C ILE A 175 -3.18 -9.44 1.72
N LEU A 176 -2.40 -10.52 1.77
CA LEU A 176 -2.87 -11.82 2.26
C LEU A 176 -3.26 -11.78 3.73
N ARG A 177 -2.52 -11.05 4.58
CA ARG A 177 -2.86 -10.86 6.00
C ARG A 177 -4.18 -10.11 6.16
N ILE A 178 -4.37 -8.99 5.46
CA ILE A 178 -5.63 -8.21 5.46
C ILE A 178 -6.78 -9.11 5.04
N CYS A 179 -6.69 -9.79 3.89
CA CYS A 179 -7.74 -10.68 3.41
C CYS A 179 -8.09 -11.78 4.42
N ASN A 180 -7.07 -12.40 5.03
CA ASN A 180 -7.27 -13.43 6.05
C ASN A 180 -7.97 -12.88 7.32
N ILE A 181 -7.54 -11.73 7.82
CA ILE A 181 -8.08 -11.11 9.03
C ILE A 181 -9.52 -10.64 8.80
N LEU A 182 -9.80 -9.97 7.69
CA LEU A 182 -11.15 -9.54 7.34
C LEU A 182 -12.09 -10.73 7.16
N THR A 183 -11.63 -11.80 6.52
CA THR A 183 -12.46 -13.01 6.29
C THR A 183 -12.80 -13.70 7.62
N LYS A 184 -11.81 -13.85 8.52
CA LYS A 184 -12.02 -14.48 9.83
C LYS A 184 -12.95 -13.67 10.74
N ASN A 185 -12.83 -12.34 10.69
CA ASN A 185 -13.56 -11.44 11.58
C ASN A 185 -14.82 -10.83 10.95
N LYS A 186 -15.23 -11.26 9.75
CA LYS A 186 -16.39 -10.73 9.01
C LYS A 186 -17.67 -10.64 9.86
N HIS A 187 -17.92 -11.64 10.70
CA HIS A 187 -19.09 -11.70 11.57
C HIS A 187 -19.07 -10.64 12.70
N LEU A 188 -17.88 -10.28 13.19
CA LEU A 188 -17.70 -9.23 14.20
C LEU A 188 -17.83 -7.85 13.58
N ILE A 189 -17.24 -7.65 12.39
CA ILE A 189 -17.29 -6.38 11.66
C ILE A 189 -18.74 -6.03 11.28
N ASN A 190 -19.54 -7.02 10.85
CA ASN A 190 -20.94 -6.80 10.45
C ASN A 190 -21.92 -6.64 11.62
N ARG A 191 -21.53 -6.98 12.85
CA ARG A 191 -22.43 -6.93 14.03
C ARG A 191 -22.81 -5.49 14.40
N SER A 192 -21.93 -4.54 14.11
CA SER A 192 -22.10 -3.09 14.25
C SER A 192 -23.23 -2.52 13.38
N SER A 193 -23.50 -3.14 12.22
CA SER A 193 -24.57 -2.73 11.31
C SER A 193 -25.99 -2.96 11.88
N SER A 194 -26.14 -3.75 12.95
CA SER A 194 -27.42 -3.88 13.69
C SER A 194 -27.66 -2.71 14.66
N TYR A 195 -26.64 -1.93 15.01
CA TYR A 195 -26.74 -0.77 15.91
C TYR A 195 -27.11 0.52 15.15
N HIS A 196 -26.73 0.64 13.87
CA HIS A 196 -27.09 1.77 13.00
C HIS A 196 -28.60 1.89 12.73
N GLN A 197 -29.39 0.83 12.97
CA GLN A 197 -30.85 0.92 13.00
C GLN A 197 -31.40 1.73 14.18
N HIS A 198 -30.62 1.89 15.26
CA HIS A 198 -31.00 2.71 16.41
C HIS A 198 -30.47 4.14 16.35
N VAL A 199 -29.32 4.39 15.70
CA VAL A 199 -28.73 5.75 15.58
C VAL A 199 -29.44 6.61 14.52
N ASN A 200 -30.06 6.00 13.50
CA ASN A 200 -30.96 6.70 12.59
C ASN A 200 -32.21 7.30 13.26
N ASN A 201 -32.46 6.99 14.55
CA ASN A 201 -33.53 7.61 15.34
C ASN A 201 -33.08 8.84 16.13
N TYR A 202 -31.79 9.22 16.10
CA TYR A 202 -31.25 10.36 16.86
C TYR A 202 -30.75 11.52 15.97
N PHE A 203 -30.99 11.45 14.66
CA PHE A 203 -30.84 12.58 13.72
C PHE A 203 -32.10 12.77 12.89
#